data_AF-A0A9N8ZPF6-F1
#
_entry.id   AF-A0A9N8ZPF6-F1
#
_cell.length_a   1.000
_cell.length_b   1.000
_cell.length_c   1.000
_cell.angle_alpha   90.00
_cell.angle_beta   90.00
_cell.angle_gamma   90.00
#
_symmetry.space_group_name_H-M   'P 1'
#
loop_
_entity.id
_entity.type
_entity.pdbx_description
1 polymer ?
#
loop_
_entity_poly.entity_id
_entity_poly.type
_entity_poly.pdbx_seq_one_letter_code
_entity_poly.pdbx_strand_id
1 'polypeptide(L)' 'MSDQSTPIDKPQSPTTIDAENDKRFQIELEFVQCLANPWYLNNLAQRGFFQDPAFLNYLKYLKYWQRPEYAKFVM' A
#
# COMPACT_ATOMS: atom_id res chain seq x y z
N MET A 1 -39.73 -19.81 -13.57
CA MET A 1 -40.28 -18.80 -12.64
C MET A 1 -39.44 -18.93 -11.37
N SER A 2 -38.24 -18.37 -11.37
CA SER A 2 -37.93 -17.01 -10.88
C SER A 2 -38.31 -16.86 -9.42
N ASP A 3 -37.33 -16.94 -8.51
CA ASP A 3 -36.98 -15.82 -7.64
C ASP A 3 -35.63 -16.01 -6.94
N GLN A 4 -35.04 -14.86 -6.62
CA GLN A 4 -33.65 -14.51 -6.37
C GLN A 4 -33.26 -14.62 -4.87
N SER A 5 -31.94 -14.52 -4.60
CA SER A 5 -31.32 -13.99 -3.36
C SER A 5 -31.27 -14.98 -2.18
N THR A 6 -30.15 -15.28 -1.51
CA THR A 6 -28.88 -14.57 -1.22
C THR A 6 -27.88 -15.60 -0.69
N PRO A 7 -26.56 -15.53 -0.96
CA PRO A 7 -25.59 -16.10 -0.04
C PRO A 7 -25.35 -15.09 1.09
N ILE A 8 -25.83 -15.49 2.26
CA ILE A 8 -25.68 -14.90 3.58
C ILE A 8 -24.25 -14.37 3.79
N ASP A 9 -24.18 -13.10 4.15
CA ASP A 9 -23.06 -12.37 4.72
C ASP A 9 -22.34 -13.22 5.78
N LYS A 10 -21.13 -13.70 5.46
CA LYS A 10 -20.27 -14.38 6.44
C LYS A 10 -19.79 -13.30 7.41
N PRO A 11 -19.97 -13.44 8.74
CA PRO A 11 -19.36 -12.51 9.68
C PRO A 11 -17.85 -12.61 9.52
N GLN A 12 -17.24 -11.61 8.88
CA GLN A 12 -15.79 -11.53 8.76
C GLN A 12 -15.25 -11.29 10.16
N SER A 13 -14.67 -12.34 10.74
CA SER A 13 -14.05 -12.32 12.05
C SER A 13 -13.03 -11.16 12.14
N PRO A 14 -13.06 -10.35 13.22
CA PRO A 14 -12.22 -9.14 13.35
C PRO A 14 -10.71 -9.41 13.23
N THR A 15 -10.26 -10.65 13.45
CA THR A 15 -8.85 -11.05 13.39
C THR A 15 -8.22 -10.98 11.99
N THR A 16 -9.01 -11.07 10.92
CA THR A 16 -8.47 -11.18 9.55
C THR A 16 -8.15 -9.84 8.91
N ILE A 17 -8.95 -8.81 9.18
CA ILE A 17 -8.83 -7.48 8.59
C ILE A 17 -7.59 -6.76 9.17
N ASP A 18 -7.37 -6.90 10.47
CA ASP A 18 -6.21 -6.29 11.16
C ASP A 18 -4.89 -6.88 10.62
N ALA A 19 -4.82 -8.20 10.42
CA ALA A 19 -3.65 -8.86 9.87
C ALA A 19 -3.35 -8.46 8.41
N GLU A 20 -4.37 -8.11 7.62
CA GLU A 20 -4.17 -7.60 6.25
C GLU A 20 -3.69 -6.15 6.25
N ASN A 21 -4.21 -5.31 7.16
CA ASN A 21 -3.76 -3.94 7.33
C ASN A 21 -2.30 -3.87 7.81
N ASP A 22 -1.91 -4.75 8.73
CA ASP A 22 -0.53 -4.86 9.21
C ASP A 22 0.43 -5.25 8.08
N LYS A 23 0.03 -6.21 7.23
CA LYS A 23 0.82 -6.59 6.05
C LYS A 23 0.98 -5.43 5.07
N ARG A 24 -0.11 -4.71 4.79
CA ARG A 24 -0.04 -3.53 3.91
C ARG A 24 0.90 -2.47 4.47
N PHE A 25 0.81 -2.19 5.76
CA PHE A 25 1.70 -1.25 6.44
C PHE A 25 3.17 -1.67 6.33
N GLN A 26 3.49 -2.95 6.56
CA GLN A 26 4.84 -3.48 6.42
C GLN A 26 5.37 -3.36 4.99
N ILE A 27 4.56 -3.73 4.00
CA ILE A 27 4.93 -3.63 2.58
C ILE A 27 5.18 -2.17 2.19
N GLU A 28 4.30 -1.25 2.61
CA GLU A 28 4.46 0.18 2.36
C GLU A 28 5.73 0.73 3.02
N LEU A 29 6.04 0.30 4.24
CA LEU A 29 7.25 0.71 4.95
C LEU A 29 8.51 0.25 4.22
N GLU A 30 8.59 -1.04 3.86
CA GLU A 30 9.71 -1.60 3.09
C GLU A 30 9.88 -0.86 1.76
N PHE A 31 8.76 -0.53 1.10
CA PHE A 31 8.79 0.22 -0.14
C PHE A 31 9.34 1.63 0.05
N VAL A 32 8.88 2.37 1.07
CA VAL A 32 9.40 3.72 1.39
C VAL A 32 10.89 3.69 1.73
N GLN A 33 11.34 2.68 2.48
CA GLN A 33 12.76 2.49 2.75
C GLN A 33 13.56 2.21 1.47
N CYS A 34 13.01 1.42 0.55
CA CYS A 34 13.64 1.17 -0.76
C CYS A 34 13.73 2.45 -1.63
N LEU A 35 12.84 3.42 -1.47
CA LEU A 35 12.93 4.71 -2.16
C LEU A 35 14.17 5.52 -1.74
N ALA A 36 14.78 5.23 -0.58
CA ALA A 36 16.04 5.85 -0.18
C ALA A 36 17.26 5.31 -0.96
N ASN A 37 17.13 4.17 -1.66
CA ASN A 37 18.19 3.58 -2.46
C ASN A 37 18.23 4.17 -3.88
N PRO A 38 19.30 4.90 -4.26
CA PRO A 38 19.41 5.51 -5.59
C PRO A 38 19.37 4.50 -6.75
N TRP A 39 19.86 3.28 -6.53
CA TRP A 39 19.85 2.23 -7.55
C TRP A 39 18.44 1.72 -7.82
N TYR A 40 17.61 1.61 -6.78
CA TYR A 40 16.21 1.23 -6.91
C TYR A 40 15.40 2.31 -7.64
N LEU A 41 15.61 3.58 -7.30
CA LEU A 41 15.00 4.71 -8.02
C LEU A 41 15.40 4.72 -9.49
N ASN A 42 16.66 4.46 -9.81
CA ASN A 42 17.11 4.37 -11.19
C ASN A 42 16.43 3.21 -11.94
N ASN A 43 16.27 2.05 -11.29
CA ASN A 43 15.55 0.93 -11.89
C ASN A 43 14.07 1.27 -12.16
N LEU A 44 13.42 1.97 -11.23
CA LEU A 44 12.04 2.45 -11.42
C LEU A 44 11.94 3.45 -12.58
N ALA A 45 12.92 4.35 -12.70
CA ALA A 45 12.98 5.31 -13.80
C ALA A 45 13.16 4.63 -15.15
N GLN A 46 14.08 3.67 -15.24
CA GLN A 46 14.35 2.92 -16.48
C GLN A 46 13.14 2.11 -16.95
N ARG A 47 12.33 1.60 -16.01
CA ARG A 47 11.08 0.89 -16.32
C ARG A 47 9.91 1.82 -16.68
N GLY A 48 10.09 3.14 -16.56
CA GLY A 48 9.08 4.13 -16.92
C GLY A 48 7.99 4.35 -15.87
N PHE A 49 8.17 3.89 -14.63
CA PHE A 49 7.13 4.05 -13.58
C PHE A 49 6.82 5.52 -13.26
N PHE A 50 7.80 6.43 -13.39
CA PHE A 50 7.56 7.86 -13.19
C PHE A 50 6.74 8.52 -14.31
N GLN A 51 6.46 7.83 -15.41
CA GLN A 51 5.56 8.30 -16.47
C GLN A 51 4.10 7.86 -16.22
N ASP A 52 3.88 6.90 -15.33
CA ASP A 52 2.55 6.42 -14.99
C ASP A 52 1.91 7.34 -13.93
N PRO A 53 0.80 8.03 -14.25
CA PRO A 53 0.10 8.88 -13.29
C PRO A 53 -0.44 8.09 -12.08
N ALA A 54 -0.75 6.81 -12.23
CA ALA A 54 -1.18 5.98 -11.09
C ALA A 54 -0.05 5.81 -10.07
N PHE A 55 1.17 5.53 -10.54
CA PHE A 55 2.35 5.44 -9.68
C PHE A 55 2.66 6.78 -9.00
N LEU A 56 2.58 7.90 -9.74
CA LEU A 56 2.77 9.23 -9.15
C LEU A 56 1.74 9.54 -8.06
N ASN A 57 0.48 9.11 -8.23
CA ASN A 57 -0.54 9.26 -7.20
C ASN A 57 -0.27 8.36 -5.99
N TYR A 58 0.28 7.17 -6.20
CA TYR A 58 0.72 6.32 -5.10
C TYR A 58 1.87 6.95 -4.30
N LEU A 59 2.86 7.56 -4.95
CA LEU A 59 3.92 8.32 -4.27
C LEU A 59 3.36 9.50 -3.45
N LYS A 60 2.33 10.19 -3.97
CA LYS A 60 1.64 11.24 -3.21
C LYS A 60 0.94 10.68 -1.97
N TYR A 61 0.31 9.51 -2.08
CA TYR A 61 -0.29 8.81 -0.95
C TYR A 61 0.78 8.53 0.12
N LEU A 62 1.93 7.94 -0.26
CA LEU A 62 3.03 7.63 0.66
C LEU A 62 3.63 8.85 1.39
N LYS A 63 3.30 10.09 1.00
CA LYS A 63 3.68 11.27 1.78
C LYS A 63 3.09 11.29 3.19
N TYR A 64 2.08 10.45 3.50
CA TYR A 64 1.59 10.31 4.88
C TYR A 64 2.68 9.84 5.85
N TRP A 65 3.69 9.10 5.37
CA TRP A 65 4.86 8.67 6.15
C TRP A 65 5.71 9.85 6.66
N GLN A 66 5.57 11.05 6.08
CA GLN A 66 6.24 12.26 6.56
C GLN A 66 5.65 12.81 7.86
N ARG A 67 4.44 12.37 8.25
CA ARG A 67 3.83 12.81 9.51
C ARG A 67 4.60 12.21 10.69
N PRO A 68 4.78 12.95 11.80
CA PRO A 68 5.60 12.51 12.93
C PRO A 68 5.14 11.18 13.54
N GLU A 69 3.85 10.88 13.46
CA GLU A 69 3.24 9.63 13.94
C GLU A 69 3.76 8.38 13.22
N TYR A 70 4.10 8.51 11.93
CA TYR A 70 4.57 7.41 11.07
C TYR A 70 6.07 7.49 10.77
N ALA A 71 6.63 8.70 10.74
CA ALA A 71 8.05 8.93 10.46
C ALA A 71 8.98 8.17 11.42
N LYS A 72 8.53 7.92 12.66
CA LYS A 72 9.27 7.14 13.66
C LYS A 72 9.60 5.69 13.23
N PHE A 73 8.89 5.15 12.25
CA PHE A 73 9.12 3.80 11.72
C PHE A 73 10.09 3.78 10.53
N VAL A 74 10.32 4.93 9.89
CA VAL A 74 11.28 5.09 8.79
C VAL A 74 12.64 5.39 9.42
N MET A 75 13.52 4.38 9.45
CA MET A 75 14.83 4.41 10.12
C MET A 75 15.95 4.90 9.21
#